data_AF-A0AAV5XPJ0-F1
#
_entry.id   AF-A0AAV5XPJ0-F1
#
_cell.length_a   1.000
_cell.length_b   1.000
_cell.length_c   1.000
_cell.angle_alpha   90.00
_cell.angle_beta   90.00
_cell.angle_gamma   90.00
#
_symmetry.space_group_name_H-M   'P 1'
#
loop_
_entity.id
_entity.type
_entity.pdbx_description
1 polymer ?
#
loop_
_entity_poly.entity_id
_entity_poly.type
_entity_poly.pdbx_seq_one_letter_code
_entity_poly.pdbx_strand_id
1 'polypeptide(L)'
;MRKLSGIVGWGAGAYAASASLFHLWTAGYGTFEPRIQRSIHLLFLVPLIFLVFPFNRRSPRHRPSAFDWVWAALSAVASLYLIWDKDRLNM
;
A
#
# COMPACT_ATOMS: atom_id res chain seq x y z
N MET A 1 -7.33 -14.73 -0.55
CA MET A 1 -6.70 -13.96 0.53
C MET A 1 -5.83 -14.90 1.37
N ARG A 2 -4.56 -14.53 1.62
CA ARG A 2 -3.72 -15.26 2.58
C ARG A 2 -4.26 -15.08 4.00
N LYS A 3 -4.16 -16.13 4.81
CA LYS A 3 -4.26 -15.99 6.26
C LYS A 3 -2.85 -15.69 6.77
N LEU A 4 -2.50 -14.41 6.77
CA LEU A 4 -1.25 -13.92 7.37
C LEU A 4 -1.38 -14.09 8.88
N SER A 5 -0.54 -14.93 9.49
CA SER A 5 -0.44 -15.04 10.96
C SER A 5 0.96 -14.65 11.43
N GLY A 6 1.06 -14.22 12.68
CA GLY A 6 2.31 -13.73 13.28
C GLY A 6 2.59 -12.25 13.02
N ILE A 7 3.86 -11.86 13.09
CA ILE A 7 4.32 -10.46 13.03
C ILE A 7 3.92 -9.77 11.71
N VAL A 8 3.97 -10.50 10.60
CA VAL A 8 3.62 -9.96 9.28
C VAL A 8 2.12 -9.63 9.19
N GLY A 9 1.26 -10.45 9.80
CA GLY A 9 -0.18 -10.20 9.86
C GLY A 9 -0.49 -8.95 10.69
N TRP A 10 0.15 -8.79 11.84
CA TRP A 10 0.04 -7.57 12.66
C TRP A 10 0.57 -6.33 11.94
N GLY A 11 1.72 -6.43 11.26
CA GLY A 11 2.28 -5.34 10.46
C GLY A 11 1.36 -4.90 9.32
N ALA A 12 0.83 -5.86 8.55
CA ALA A 12 -0.15 -5.57 7.51
C ALA A 12 -1.45 -4.97 8.06
N GLY A 13 -1.90 -5.43 9.24
CA GLY A 13 -3.04 -4.88 9.96
C GLY A 13 -2.81 -3.43 10.40
N ALA A 14 -1.66 -3.13 10.98
CA ALA A 14 -1.28 -1.77 11.35
C ALA A 14 -1.22 -0.85 10.12
N TYR A 15 -0.65 -1.34 9.02
CA TYR A 15 -0.59 -0.60 7.75
C TYR A 15 -1.99 -0.28 7.19
N ALA A 16 -2.90 -1.27 7.20
CA ALA A 16 -4.29 -1.09 6.79
C ALA A 16 -5.07 -0.14 7.73
N ALA A 17 -4.76 -0.14 9.02
CA ALA A 17 -5.32 0.79 9.98
C ALA A 17 -4.85 2.23 9.70
N SER A 18 -3.55 2.43 9.43
CA SER A 18 -3.03 3.74 9.01
C SER A 18 -3.68 4.25 7.72
N ALA A 19 -3.88 3.37 6.74
CA ALA A 19 -4.60 3.72 5.52
C ALA A 19 -6.05 4.15 5.83
N SER A 20 -6.77 3.40 6.66
CA SER A 20 -8.13 3.73 7.07
C SER A 20 -8.21 5.09 7.78
N LEU A 21 -7.29 5.35 8.71
CA LEU A 21 -7.19 6.63 9.41
C LEU A 21 -6.94 7.79 8.45
N PHE A 22 -6.05 7.61 7.47
CA PHE A 22 -5.81 8.62 6.44
C PHE A 22 -7.08 8.95 5.64
N HIS A 23 -7.84 7.93 5.22
CA HIS A 23 -9.10 8.16 4.48
C HIS A 23 -10.14 8.88 5.33
N LEU A 24 -10.31 8.49 6.59
CA LEU A 24 -11.22 9.16 7.54
C LEU A 24 -10.81 10.62 7.77
N TRP A 25 -9.51 10.89 7.89
CA TRP A 25 -8.99 12.24 7.99
C TRP A 25 -9.34 13.08 6.76
N THR A 26 -9.05 12.58 5.55
CA THR A 26 -9.36 13.31 4.31
C THR A 26 -10.86 13.49 4.06
N ALA A 27 -11.70 12.60 4.61
CA ALA A 27 -13.15 12.74 4.54
C ALA A 27 -13.68 13.85 5.45
N GLY A 28 -13.05 14.07 6.62
CA GLY A 28 -13.49 15.07 7.59
C GLY A 28 -12.86 16.46 7.41
N TYR A 29 -11.56 16.53 7.09
CA TYR A 29 -10.79 17.78 7.10
C TYR A 29 -10.52 18.36 5.70
N GLY A 30 -11.04 17.72 4.66
CA GLY A 30 -10.86 18.12 3.27
C GLY A 30 -9.84 17.28 2.51
N THR A 31 -9.91 17.38 1.18
CA THR A 31 -9.12 16.58 0.25
C THR A 31 -7.86 17.31 -0.19
N PHE A 32 -6.76 16.57 -0.35
CA PHE A 32 -5.57 17.08 -1.01
C PHE A 32 -5.82 17.28 -2.51
N GLU A 33 -4.87 17.92 -3.18
CA GLU A 33 -4.90 18.01 -4.63
C GLU A 33 -5.09 16.60 -5.26
N PRO A 34 -5.99 16.43 -6.25
CA PRO A 34 -6.43 15.12 -6.69
C PRO A 34 -5.30 14.17 -7.09
N ARG A 35 -4.17 14.70 -7.58
CA ARG A 35 -2.99 13.92 -7.95
C ARG A 35 -2.29 13.35 -6.71
N ILE A 36 -1.98 14.20 -5.73
CA ILE A 36 -1.33 13.79 -4.47
C ILE A 36 -2.22 12.79 -3.71
N GLN A 37 -3.52 13.06 -3.61
CA GLN A 37 -4.45 12.17 -2.91
C GLN A 37 -4.47 10.76 -3.52
N ARG A 38 -4.50 10.65 -4.86
CA ARG A 38 -4.46 9.37 -5.56
C ARG A 38 -3.11 8.67 -5.38
N SER A 39 -1.99 9.39 -5.42
CA SER A 39 -0.66 8.81 -5.21
C SER A 39 -0.51 8.24 -3.79
N ILE A 40 -1.01 8.95 -2.77
CA ILE A 40 -1.01 8.46 -1.39
C ILE A 40 -1.93 7.23 -1.25
N HIS A 41 -3.11 7.25 -1.89
CA HIS A 41 -3.99 6.08 -1.92
C HIS A 41 -3.29 4.85 -2.53
N LEU A 42 -2.58 5.01 -3.65
CA LEU A 42 -1.81 3.93 -4.27
C LEU A 42 -0.68 3.43 -3.37
N LEU A 43 0.01 4.33 -2.66
CA LEU A 43 1.05 3.98 -1.69
C LEU A 43 0.48 3.08 -0.57
N PHE A 44 -0.73 3.34 -0.11
CA PHE A 44 -1.37 2.51 0.92
C PHE A 44 -1.92 1.18 0.39
N LEU A 45 -2.55 1.15 -0.79
CA LEU A 45 -3.27 -0.05 -1.21
C LEU A 45 -2.40 -1.04 -2.01
N VAL A 46 -1.54 -0.56 -2.91
CA VAL A 46 -0.83 -1.44 -3.84
C VAL A 46 0.19 -2.36 -3.15
N PRO A 47 1.04 -1.87 -2.22
CA PRO A 47 1.94 -2.76 -1.47
C PRO A 47 1.18 -3.78 -0.62
N LEU A 48 0.06 -3.36 -0.03
CA LEU A 48 -0.76 -4.24 0.81
C LEU A 48 -1.40 -5.37 -0.02
N ILE A 49 -1.81 -5.10 -1.26
CA ILE A 49 -2.33 -6.12 -2.17
C ILE A 49 -1.29 -7.23 -2.38
N PHE A 50 -0.04 -6.90 -2.66
CA PHE A 50 1.02 -7.92 -2.85
C PHE A 50 1.30 -8.75 -1.60
N LEU A 51 1.16 -8.15 -0.40
CA LEU A 51 1.34 -8.89 0.85
C LEU A 51 0.15 -9.83 1.14
N VAL A 52 -1.07 -9.36 0.92
CA VAL A 52 -2.32 -10.08 1.27
C VAL A 52 -2.71 -11.11 0.20
N PHE A 53 -2.42 -10.84 -1.07
CA PHE A 53 -2.77 -11.72 -2.18
C PHE A 53 -1.55 -12.51 -2.66
N PRO A 54 -1.65 -13.86 -2.70
CA PRO A 54 -0.56 -14.68 -3.19
C PRO A 54 -0.42 -14.55 -4.71
N PHE A 55 0.81 -14.35 -5.20
CA PHE A 55 1.11 -14.22 -6.63
C PHE A 55 0.74 -15.46 -7.48
N ASN A 56 0.80 -16.68 -6.92
CA ASN A 56 0.50 -17.91 -7.67
C ASN A 56 -0.15 -18.98 -6.76
N ARG A 57 -0.88 -19.95 -7.35
CA ARG A 57 -1.53 -21.08 -6.64
C ARG A 57 -0.55 -21.95 -5.85
N ARG A 58 0.75 -21.94 -6.20
CA ARG A 58 1.84 -22.63 -5.49
C ARG A 58 2.47 -21.80 -4.35
N SER A 59 2.07 -20.54 -4.20
CA SER A 59 2.69 -19.65 -3.22
C SER A 59 2.24 -19.98 -1.78
N PRO A 60 3.14 -19.90 -0.77
CA PRO A 60 2.79 -20.22 0.61
C PRO A 60 1.58 -19.41 1.09
N ARG A 61 0.61 -20.09 1.72
CA ARG A 61 -0.62 -19.45 2.23
C ARG A 61 -0.43 -18.72 3.56
N HIS A 62 0.64 -19.04 4.29
CA HIS A 62 0.92 -18.56 5.64
C HIS A 62 1.99 -17.48 5.71
N ARG A 63 2.77 -17.25 4.65
CA ARG A 63 3.81 -16.22 4.60
C ARG A 63 3.90 -15.59 3.20
N PRO A 64 4.19 -14.28 3.09
CA PRO A 64 4.56 -13.69 1.81
C PRO A 64 5.83 -14.35 1.26
N SER A 65 5.87 -14.54 -0.05
CA SER A 65 7.06 -14.94 -0.77
C SER A 65 8.05 -13.77 -0.86
N ALA A 66 9.33 -14.04 -1.10
CA ALA A 66 10.32 -13.01 -1.39
C ALA A 66 9.88 -12.14 -2.60
N PHE A 67 9.24 -12.76 -3.60
CA PHE A 67 8.66 -12.04 -4.73
C PHE A 67 7.58 -11.05 -4.32
N ASP A 68 6.73 -11.39 -3.35
CA ASP A 68 5.66 -10.49 -2.89
C ASP A 68 6.26 -9.27 -2.19
N TRP A 69 7.34 -9.45 -1.43
CA TRP A 69 8.08 -8.35 -0.81
C TRP A 69 8.76 -7.44 -1.83
N VAL A 70 9.36 -8.01 -2.87
CA VAL A 70 9.97 -7.23 -3.96
C VAL A 70 8.92 -6.39 -4.67
N TRP A 71 7.77 -6.98 -5.03
CA TRP A 71 6.68 -6.24 -5.67
C TRP A 71 6.02 -5.22 -4.75
N ALA A 72 5.88 -5.52 -3.46
CA ALA A 72 5.40 -4.56 -2.47
C ALA A 72 6.35 -3.36 -2.33
N ALA A 73 7.67 -3.61 -2.26
CA ALA A 73 8.66 -2.55 -2.19
C ALA A 73 8.71 -1.71 -3.48
N LEU A 74 8.70 -2.36 -4.65
CA LEU A 74 8.74 -1.66 -5.93
C LEU A 74 7.50 -0.77 -6.13
N SER A 75 6.31 -1.26 -5.79
CA SER A 75 5.08 -0.47 -5.86
C SER A 75 5.05 0.68 -4.85
N ALA A 76 5.61 0.49 -3.65
CA ALA A 76 5.77 1.57 -2.67
C ALA A 76 6.72 2.65 -3.19
N VAL A 77 7.87 2.28 -3.76
CA VAL A 77 8.84 3.21 -4.35
C VAL A 77 8.22 3.98 -5.52
N ALA A 78 7.51 3.31 -6.42
CA ALA A 78 6.83 3.96 -7.54
C ALA A 78 5.78 4.99 -7.06
N SER A 79 5.02 4.64 -6.02
CA SER A 79 4.00 5.53 -5.44
C SER A 79 4.64 6.72 -4.70
N LEU A 80 5.74 6.50 -3.98
CA LEU A 80 6.53 7.57 -3.35
C LEU A 80 7.13 8.53 -4.37
N TYR A 81 7.64 8.01 -5.50
CA TYR A 81 8.15 8.84 -6.59
C TYR A 81 7.08 9.80 -7.12
N LEU A 82 5.84 9.31 -7.29
CA LEU A 82 4.71 10.14 -7.72
C LEU A 82 4.36 11.27 -6.72
N ILE A 83 4.60 11.04 -5.43
CA ILE A 83 4.37 12.06 -4.38
C ILE A 83 5.52 13.08 -4.37
N TRP A 84 6.76 12.61 -4.55
CA TRP A 84 7.95 13.46 -4.59
C TRP A 84 7.96 14.37 -5.82
N ASP A 85 7.65 13.83 -6.99
CA ASP A 85 7.66 14.56 -8.26
C ASP A 85 6.38 15.39 -8.51
N LYS A 86 5.62 15.67 -7.44
CA LYS A 86 4.34 16.40 -7.50
C LYS A 86 4.45 17.75 -8.21
N ASP A 87 5.59 18.44 -8.04
CA ASP A 87 5.77 19.81 -8.55
C ASP A 87 6.09 19.85 -10.05
N ARG A 88 6.61 18.74 -10.63
CA ARG A 88 6.82 18.62 -12.09
C ARG A 88 5.56 18.19 -12.84
N LEU A 89 4.68 17.43 -12.20
CA LEU A 89 3.46 16.87 -12.81
C LEU A 89 2.25 17.83 -12.77
N ASN A 90 2.34 18.88 -11.96
CA ASN A 90 1.32 19.91 -11.79
C ASN A 90 1.65 21.22 -12.55
N MET A 91 2.73 21.23 -13.33
CA MET A 91 3.02 22.28 -14.33
C MET A 91 2.07 22.14 -15.52
#